data_AF-A0A2V7H1D5-F1
#
_entry.id   AF-A0A2V7H1D5-F1
#
_cell.length_a   1.000
_cell.length_b   1.000
_cell.length_c   1.000
_cell.angle_alpha   90.00
_cell.angle_beta   90.00
_cell.angle_gamma   90.00
#
_symmetry.space_group_name_H-M   'P 1'
#
loop_
_entity.id
_entity.type
_entity.pdbx_description
1 polymer ?
#
loop_
_entity_poly.entity_id
_entity_poly.type
_entity_poly.pdbx_seq_one_letter_code
_entity_poly.pdbx_strand_id
1 'polypeptide(L)'
;MVAAGPSGVAGCRTARCNRPSGNRYHSEREPGRGVHVPPGPSSRALGWDTPSENSSAGTKMSAHAFGHTGFTGTSIWLDPDRDLFIILLTNRVHPTRANTKILKVRPHVADLVVDAVTDQRP
;
A
#
# COMPACT_ATOMS: atom_id res chain seq x y z
N MET A 1 -7.05 -32.65 -50.27
CA MET A 1 -5.87 -33.52 -50.23
C MET A 1 -4.80 -32.79 -49.43
N VAL A 2 -4.33 -33.41 -48.34
CA VAL A 2 -3.40 -32.86 -47.35
C VAL A 2 -1.97 -32.94 -47.88
N ALA A 3 -1.13 -31.95 -47.57
CA ALA A 3 0.30 -32.17 -47.34
C ALA A 3 0.85 -31.08 -46.40
N ALA A 4 1.59 -31.50 -45.38
CA ALA A 4 2.20 -30.69 -44.34
C ALA A 4 3.73 -30.88 -44.31
N GLY A 5 4.45 -29.77 -44.10
CA GLY A 5 5.77 -29.65 -43.47
C GLY A 5 7.04 -29.86 -44.33
N PRO A 6 8.26 -29.50 -43.84
CA PRO A 6 8.58 -28.74 -42.61
C PRO A 6 9.75 -27.71 -42.68
N SER A 7 9.80 -26.86 -41.64
CA SER A 7 10.96 -26.40 -40.84
C SER A 7 12.14 -25.57 -41.39
N GLY A 8 12.42 -24.45 -40.69
CA GLY A 8 13.73 -23.78 -40.53
C GLY A 8 13.69 -22.28 -40.83
N VAL A 9 14.29 -21.31 -40.13
CA VAL A 9 15.15 -21.22 -38.94
C VAL A 9 15.14 -19.72 -38.52
N ALA A 10 15.10 -19.39 -37.21
CA ALA A 10 15.71 -18.21 -36.55
C ALA A 10 15.14 -18.14 -35.11
N GLY A 11 15.87 -18.13 -34.00
CA GLY A 11 17.22 -17.63 -33.76
C GLY A 11 17.16 -16.40 -32.86
N CYS A 12 16.96 -16.55 -31.54
CA CYS A 12 17.29 -15.50 -30.57
C CYS A 12 17.59 -16.11 -29.18
N ARG A 13 18.82 -15.91 -28.71
CA ARG A 13 19.30 -16.36 -27.39
C ARG A 13 18.77 -15.41 -26.32
N THR A 14 18.04 -15.93 -25.34
CA THR A 14 17.96 -15.45 -23.93
C THR A 14 16.80 -16.16 -23.23
N ALA A 15 16.99 -17.41 -22.83
CA ALA A 15 16.04 -18.09 -21.97
C ALA A 15 16.26 -17.64 -20.51
N ARG A 16 15.89 -16.40 -20.18
CA ARG A 16 15.50 -16.08 -18.80
C ARG A 16 14.06 -16.59 -18.68
N CYS A 17 13.91 -17.83 -18.22
CA CYS A 17 12.61 -18.44 -17.94
C CYS A 17 11.78 -17.49 -17.09
N ASN A 18 10.78 -16.86 -17.71
CA ASN A 18 9.79 -16.07 -17.03
C ASN A 18 8.94 -17.06 -16.23
N ARG A 19 9.20 -17.18 -14.91
CA ARG A 19 8.35 -17.93 -14.00
C ARG A 19 7.18 -17.01 -13.64
N PRO A 20 5.93 -17.29 -14.05
CA PRO A 20 4.80 -16.51 -13.61
C PRO A 20 4.44 -16.97 -12.20
N SER A 21 5.01 -16.34 -11.17
CA SER A 21 4.49 -16.49 -9.82
C SER A 21 3.32 -15.53 -9.66
N GLY A 22 2.11 -16.09 -9.67
CA GLY A 22 0.87 -15.38 -9.41
C GLY A 22 0.87 -14.69 -8.04
N ASN A 23 0.44 -13.43 -8.06
CA ASN A 23 -0.59 -12.85 -7.20
C ASN A 23 -0.80 -11.41 -7.69
N ARG A 24 -1.60 -11.26 -8.74
CA ARG A 24 -1.95 -9.94 -9.28
C ARG A 24 -3.19 -9.44 -8.54
N TYR A 25 -3.00 -8.86 -7.36
CA TYR A 25 -4.02 -8.02 -6.76
C TYR A 25 -3.95 -6.67 -7.47
N HIS A 26 -4.98 -6.40 -8.29
CA HIS A 26 -5.17 -5.25 -9.17
C HIS A 26 -4.48 -5.32 -10.56
N SER A 27 -5.35 -5.24 -11.57
CA SER A 27 -5.05 -4.94 -12.97
C SER A 27 -4.38 -3.57 -13.08
N GLU A 28 -3.66 -3.39 -14.18
CA GLU A 28 -2.87 -2.22 -14.57
C GLU A 28 -3.40 -0.86 -14.06
N ARG A 29 -2.47 -0.02 -13.59
CA ARG A 29 -2.71 1.32 -13.06
C ARG A 29 -3.50 2.16 -14.08
N GLU A 30 -4.80 2.34 -13.87
CA GLU A 30 -5.54 3.43 -14.53
C GLU A 30 -5.20 4.74 -13.82
N PRO A 31 -4.61 5.73 -14.51
CA PRO A 31 -4.32 7.03 -13.93
C PRO A 31 -5.63 7.69 -13.44
N GLY A 32 -5.70 8.03 -12.15
CA GLY A 32 -6.79 8.86 -11.61
C GLY A 32 -7.84 8.13 -10.76
N ARG A 33 -7.79 6.80 -10.61
CA ARG A 33 -8.69 6.07 -9.68
C ARG A 33 -8.13 6.03 -8.26
N GLY A 34 -7.74 7.19 -7.73
CA GLY A 34 -7.41 7.36 -6.32
C GLY A 34 -8.67 7.25 -5.45
N VAL A 35 -8.49 7.06 -4.15
CA VAL A 35 -9.59 7.14 -3.19
C VAL A 35 -10.12 8.58 -3.18
N HIS A 36 -11.27 8.81 -3.82
CA HIS A 36 -11.87 10.14 -3.94
C HIS A 36 -12.43 10.59 -2.59
N VAL A 37 -11.82 11.62 -2.00
CA VAL A 37 -12.35 12.30 -0.82
C VAL A 37 -13.51 13.20 -1.26
N PRO A 38 -14.75 12.96 -0.78
CA PRO A 38 -15.87 13.83 -1.10
C PRO A 38 -15.60 15.24 -0.55
N PRO A 39 -15.99 16.31 -1.27
CA PRO A 39 -15.82 17.67 -0.79
C PRO A 39 -16.62 17.88 0.52
N GLY A 40 -15.90 18.20 1.60
CA GLY A 40 -16.45 18.36 2.95
C GLY A 40 -15.37 18.18 4.02
N PRO A 41 -15.69 18.39 5.31
CA PRO A 41 -14.73 18.26 6.41
C PRO A 41 -14.35 16.80 6.75
N SER A 42 -14.79 15.82 5.94
CA SER A 42 -14.56 14.41 6.22
C SER A 42 -13.19 13.95 5.72
N SER A 43 -12.37 13.42 6.63
CA SER A 43 -11.16 12.66 6.28
C SER A 43 -11.47 11.23 5.79
N ARG A 44 -12.66 10.98 5.23
CA ARG A 44 -13.09 9.63 4.88
C ARG A 44 -13.56 9.52 3.44
N ALA A 45 -13.20 8.41 2.82
CA ALA A 45 -13.47 8.14 1.43
C ALA A 45 -13.65 6.64 1.20
N LEU A 46 -14.84 6.23 0.73
CA LEU A 46 -15.20 4.82 0.49
C LEU A 46 -14.98 3.90 1.72
N GLY A 47 -15.16 4.42 2.93
CA GLY A 47 -14.95 3.68 4.19
C GLY A 47 -13.52 3.74 4.73
N TRP A 48 -12.56 4.22 3.96
CA TRP A 48 -11.18 4.47 4.38
C TRP A 48 -11.04 5.84 5.02
N ASP A 49 -10.07 5.97 5.92
CA ASP A 49 -9.54 7.24 6.41
C ASP A 49 -8.51 7.78 5.43
N THR A 50 -8.36 9.09 5.36
CA THR A 50 -7.38 9.80 4.54
C THR A 50 -6.52 10.70 5.43
N PRO A 51 -5.28 11.02 5.01
CA PRO A 51 -4.40 11.87 5.80
C PRO A 51 -5.06 13.20 6.10
N SER A 52 -5.04 13.56 7.37
CA SER A 52 -5.58 14.79 7.91
C SER A 52 -4.77 15.21 9.12
N GLU A 53 -5.01 16.43 9.61
CA GLU A 53 -4.36 16.94 10.81
C GLU A 53 -4.63 15.99 12.00
N ASN A 54 -3.56 15.52 12.65
CA ASN A 54 -3.61 14.54 13.74
C ASN A 54 -4.10 13.12 13.38
N SER A 55 -4.14 12.77 12.08
CA SER A 55 -4.49 11.41 11.65
C SER A 55 -3.43 10.37 12.05
N SER A 56 -3.82 9.10 12.04
CA SER A 56 -2.88 7.99 12.29
C SER A 56 -1.90 7.73 11.13
N ALA A 57 -2.04 8.45 10.01
CA ALA A 57 -1.13 8.39 8.86
C ALA A 57 0.23 9.05 9.15
N GLY A 58 0.34 9.81 10.24
CA GLY A 58 1.48 10.69 10.45
C GLY A 58 1.40 11.95 9.58
N THR A 59 2.55 12.55 9.35
CA THR A 59 2.71 13.83 8.65
C THR A 59 3.33 13.67 7.25
N LYS A 60 3.90 12.49 6.93
CA LYS A 60 4.72 12.29 5.73
C LYS A 60 4.07 11.49 4.61
N MET A 61 2.91 10.89 4.86
CA MET A 61 2.13 10.17 3.86
C MET A 61 1.60 11.11 2.76
N SER A 62 1.41 10.60 1.55
CA SER A 62 0.90 11.41 0.43
C SER A 62 -0.56 11.79 0.61
N ALA A 63 -1.02 12.81 -0.11
CA ALA A 63 -2.43 13.19 -0.11
C ALA A 63 -3.37 12.09 -0.65
N HIS A 64 -2.86 11.19 -1.51
CA HIS A 64 -3.62 10.06 -2.06
C HIS A 64 -3.55 8.80 -1.18
N ALA A 65 -2.85 8.85 -0.04
CA ALA A 65 -2.82 7.74 0.87
C ALA A 65 -4.19 7.50 1.51
N PHE A 66 -4.44 6.27 1.91
CA PHE A 66 -5.66 5.88 2.59
C PHE A 66 -5.39 4.71 3.54
N GLY A 67 -6.19 4.61 4.59
CA GLY A 67 -5.92 3.65 5.66
C GLY A 67 -7.04 3.49 6.66
N HIS A 68 -6.81 2.67 7.68
CA HIS A 68 -7.74 2.49 8.78
C HIS A 68 -7.00 2.01 10.02
N THR A 69 -7.58 2.29 11.19
CA THR A 69 -7.08 1.79 12.48
C THR A 69 -7.99 0.71 13.04
N GLY A 70 -7.42 -0.26 13.76
CA GLY A 70 -8.19 -1.26 14.51
C GLY A 70 -8.30 -0.90 15.99
N PHE A 71 -9.39 -1.33 16.62
CA PHE A 71 -9.63 -1.11 18.06
C PHE A 71 -8.49 -1.65 18.93
N THR A 72 -7.95 -2.82 18.57
CA THR A 72 -6.86 -3.50 19.30
C THR A 72 -5.50 -2.82 19.14
N GLY A 73 -5.39 -1.72 18.40
CA GLY A 73 -4.12 -1.02 18.25
C GLY A 73 -3.50 -1.14 16.85
N THR A 74 -4.07 -1.99 15.99
CA THR A 74 -3.58 -2.15 14.62
C THR A 74 -3.78 -0.88 13.78
N SER A 75 -2.99 -0.75 12.70
CA SER A 75 -3.22 0.24 11.65
C SER A 75 -2.71 -0.29 10.31
N ILE A 76 -3.42 0.06 9.24
CA ILE A 76 -3.01 -0.17 7.86
C ILE A 76 -3.10 1.14 7.10
N TRP A 77 -2.06 1.44 6.32
CA TRP A 77 -1.99 2.59 5.44
C TRP A 77 -1.37 2.18 4.10
N LEU A 78 -1.93 2.69 3.00
CA LEU A 78 -1.44 2.48 1.64
C LEU A 78 -1.16 3.86 1.03
N ASP A 79 0.03 4.04 0.47
CA ASP A 79 0.46 5.24 -0.26
C ASP A 79 0.79 4.84 -1.72
N PRO A 80 -0.14 5.04 -2.66
CA PRO A 80 0.07 4.69 -4.06
C PRO A 80 1.11 5.57 -4.75
N ASP A 81 1.34 6.80 -4.27
CA ASP A 81 2.31 7.71 -4.86
C ASP A 81 3.75 7.26 -4.56
N ARG A 82 3.94 6.57 -3.42
CA ARG A 82 5.22 6.02 -2.99
C ARG A 82 5.40 4.52 -3.26
N ASP A 83 4.38 3.84 -3.78
CA ASP A 83 4.34 2.38 -3.90
C ASP A 83 4.62 1.69 -2.55
N LEU A 84 4.01 2.21 -1.48
CA LEU A 84 4.27 1.85 -0.09
C LEU A 84 3.00 1.37 0.61
N PHE A 85 3.11 0.31 1.41
CA PHE A 85 2.10 -0.06 2.38
C PHE A 85 2.74 -0.23 3.76
N ILE A 86 2.03 0.23 4.79
CA ILE A 86 2.46 0.18 6.19
C ILE A 86 1.40 -0.58 6.97
N ILE A 87 1.80 -1.69 7.59
CA ILE A 87 0.93 -2.51 8.45
C ILE A 87 1.57 -2.60 9.83
N LEU A 88 0.89 -2.05 10.84
CA LEU A 88 1.29 -2.15 12.23
C LEU A 88 0.31 -3.08 12.96
N LEU A 89 0.83 -4.20 13.46
CA LEU A 89 0.06 -5.18 14.22
C LEU A 89 0.45 -5.10 15.70
N THR A 90 -0.45 -4.60 16.54
CA THR A 90 -0.24 -4.46 17.98
C THR A 90 -1.48 -4.87 18.76
N ASN A 91 -1.34 -4.99 20.07
CA ASN A 91 -2.43 -5.28 20.99
C ASN A 91 -2.44 -4.29 22.18
N ARG A 92 -3.06 -3.12 22.01
CA ARG A 92 -3.24 -2.10 23.06
C ARG A 92 -4.22 -2.48 24.16
N VAL A 93 -4.99 -3.56 23.99
CA VAL A 93 -6.04 -3.95 24.94
C VAL A 93 -5.57 -4.99 25.96
N HIS A 94 -4.34 -5.48 25.82
CA HIS A 94 -3.72 -6.39 26.77
C HIS A 94 -2.74 -5.64 27.70
N PRO A 95 -2.78 -5.87 29.03
CA PRO A 95 -3.78 -6.66 29.77
C PRO A 95 -5.12 -5.94 29.95
N THR A 96 -5.17 -4.62 29.75
CA THR A 96 -6.40 -3.82 29.84
C THR A 96 -6.50 -2.82 28.70
N ARG A 97 -7.73 -2.34 28.42
CA ARG A 97 -8.00 -1.30 27.39
C ARG A 97 -7.51 0.10 27.75
N ALA A 98 -6.96 0.32 28.94
CA ALA A 98 -6.59 1.66 29.43
C ALA A 98 -5.37 2.27 28.69
N ASN A 99 -4.51 1.45 28.07
CA ASN A 99 -3.28 1.92 27.44
C ASN A 99 -3.54 2.70 26.14
N THR A 100 -3.45 4.04 26.18
CA THR A 100 -3.66 4.93 25.02
C THR A 100 -2.40 5.28 24.22
N LYS A 101 -1.23 4.72 24.57
CA LYS A 101 0.06 5.06 23.92
C LYS A 101 0.04 4.86 22.40
N ILE A 102 -0.79 3.94 21.91
CA ILE A 102 -0.91 3.65 20.47
C ILE A 102 -1.30 4.87 19.63
N LEU A 103 -1.99 5.86 20.23
CA LEU A 103 -2.39 7.08 19.54
C LEU A 103 -1.19 7.89 19.05
N LYS A 104 -0.07 7.85 19.79
CA LYS A 104 1.20 8.48 19.40
C LYS A 104 2.07 7.55 18.56
N VAL A 105 2.05 6.25 18.85
CA VAL A 105 2.90 5.26 18.17
C VAL A 105 2.52 5.11 16.69
N ARG A 106 1.23 5.09 16.34
CA ARG A 106 0.79 4.93 14.94
C ARG A 106 1.33 6.00 13.98
N PRO A 107 1.08 7.30 14.20
CA PRO A 107 1.61 8.34 13.30
C PRO A 107 3.14 8.37 13.30
N HIS A 108 3.77 8.10 14.45
CA HIS A 108 5.23 8.09 14.54
C HIS A 108 5.85 6.92 13.75
N VAL A 109 5.28 5.71 13.84
CA VAL A 109 5.73 4.56 13.05
C VAL A 109 5.51 4.82 11.56
N ALA A 110 4.38 5.41 11.18
CA ALA A 110 4.13 5.76 9.78
C ALA A 110 5.20 6.72 9.22
N ASP A 111 5.50 7.80 9.96
CA ASP A 111 6.53 8.78 9.55
C ASP A 111 7.92 8.15 9.49
N LEU A 112 8.31 7.35 10.50
CA LEU A 112 9.60 6.67 10.52
C LEU A 112 9.78 5.70 9.35
N VAL A 113 8.71 4.99 8.97
CA VAL A 113 8.76 4.08 7.82
C VAL A 113 8.90 4.86 6.53
N VAL A 114 8.15 5.96 6.35
CA VAL A 114 8.27 6.82 5.16
C VAL A 114 9.71 7.33 5.03
N ASP A 115 10.30 7.88 6.10
CA ASP A 115 11.69 8.33 6.10
C ASP A 115 12.67 7.22 5.73
N ALA A 116 12.53 6.07 6.40
CA ALA A 116 13.42 4.95 6.23
C ALA A 116 13.38 4.36 4.81
N VAL A 117 12.28 4.48 4.06
CA VAL A 117 12.20 4.00 2.68
C VAL A 117 12.56 5.07 1.65
N THR A 118 12.35 6.36 1.96
CA THR A 118 12.74 7.44 1.05
C THR A 118 14.24 7.70 1.07
N ASP A 119 14.89 7.56 2.23
CA ASP A 119 16.33 7.76 2.37
C ASP A 119 17.18 6.68 1.68
N GLN A 120 16.57 5.54 1.35
CA GLN A 120 17.23 4.38 0.74
C GLN A 120 17.09 4.33 -0.79
N ARG A 121 16.39 5.30 -1.39
CA ARG A 121 16.21 5.36 -2.85
C ARG A 121 17.39 6.12 -3.48
N PRO A 122 18.19 5.47 -4.35
CA PRO A 122 19.35 6.11 -4.99
C PRO A 122 18.95 7.19 -6.00
#